data_AF-A0A955ZEC5-F1
#
_entry.id   AF-A0A955ZEC5-F1
#
_cell.length_a   1.000
_cell.length_b   1.000
_cell.length_c   1.000
_cell.angle_alpha   90.00
_cell.angle_beta   90.00
_cell.angle_gamma   90.00
#
_symmetry.space_group_name_H-M   'P 1'
#
loop_
_entity.id
_entity.type
_entity.pdbx_description
1 polymer ?
#
loop_
_entity_poly.entity_id
_entity_poly.type
_entity_poly.pdbx_seq_one_letter_code
_entity_poly.pdbx_strand_id
1 'polypeptide(L)'
;MTPTAGLALALLVGACSAPPESQSRSENRVDQKDPAGPDPAQFEGFQSFHPGEQAKTYHSGFDGTNDYLTPIAFFADKAPKVTFSDPSVAELQGGVLTINKGIVTDLPDALDGKIQLLLVRSKKAGKTSIRAVAGGLDQTATLDVSAYTADDVRAGEARYNGGAPSCNSCHERLNVHNPTVLADLSDEAILGVAVDGKSLSQINPRTGQVETLRPNGGSHKWQVSDTERTGIVAYLRSRSLTFQLPSNVKK
;
A
#
# COMPACT_ATOMS: atom_id res chain seq x y z
N MET A 1 -28.71 -35.75 46.15
CA MET A 1 -27.24 -35.61 46.28
C MET A 1 -26.70 -35.24 44.92
N THR A 2 -26.43 -33.96 44.73
CA THR A 2 -25.88 -33.33 43.52
C THR A 2 -24.37 -33.18 43.67
N PRO A 3 -23.55 -33.54 42.68
CA PRO A 3 -22.19 -33.04 42.59
C PRO A 3 -22.11 -31.92 41.55
N THR A 4 -21.92 -30.73 42.12
CA THR A 4 -21.11 -29.58 41.74
C THR A 4 -20.30 -29.62 40.43
N ALA A 5 -20.45 -28.55 39.66
CA ALA A 5 -19.61 -28.14 38.54
C ALA A 5 -18.19 -27.75 39.00
N GLY A 6 -17.19 -28.09 38.17
CA GLY A 6 -15.81 -27.60 38.26
C GLY A 6 -15.43 -26.90 36.97
N LEU A 7 -15.43 -25.56 37.00
CA LEU A 7 -14.93 -24.67 35.95
C LEU A 7 -13.42 -24.50 36.18
N ALA A 8 -12.59 -24.96 35.23
CA ALA A 8 -11.14 -24.73 35.25
C ALA A 8 -10.76 -23.82 34.09
N LEU A 9 -10.51 -22.55 34.44
CA LEU A 9 -9.92 -21.52 33.60
C LEU A 9 -8.39 -21.60 33.76
N ALA A 10 -7.67 -21.87 32.68
CA ALA A 10 -6.21 -21.75 32.64
C ALA A 10 -5.83 -20.78 31.52
N LEU A 11 -5.60 -19.52 31.90
CA LEU A 11 -4.79 -18.57 31.16
C LEU A 11 -3.31 -18.95 31.35
N LEU A 12 -2.58 -19.17 30.25
CA LEU A 12 -1.13 -19.11 30.24
C LEU A 12 -0.67 -18.21 29.10
N VAL A 13 -0.16 -17.07 29.53
CA VAL A 13 0.49 -16.02 28.75
C VAL A 13 1.90 -16.50 28.40
N GLY A 14 2.17 -16.75 27.12
CA GLY A 14 3.51 -16.98 26.59
C GLY A 14 4.09 -15.67 26.08
N ALA A 15 5.06 -15.11 26.81
CA ALA A 15 5.68 -13.82 26.56
C ALA A 15 6.56 -13.79 25.29
N CYS A 16 6.44 -12.72 24.52
CA CYS A 16 7.45 -12.25 23.59
C CYS A 16 8.66 -11.72 24.38
N SER A 17 9.81 -12.38 24.29
CA SER A 17 11.11 -11.80 24.63
C SER A 17 12.18 -12.39 23.71
N ALA A 18 12.53 -11.67 22.66
CA ALA A 18 13.81 -11.86 22.00
C ALA A 18 14.89 -11.05 22.77
N PRO A 19 16.10 -11.60 22.98
CA PRO A 19 17.17 -10.89 23.69
C PRO A 19 17.72 -9.72 22.85
N PRO A 20 18.32 -8.69 23.49
CA PRO A 20 18.99 -7.62 22.77
C PRO A 20 20.34 -8.11 22.24
N GLU A 21 20.45 -8.35 20.94
CA GLU A 21 21.75 -8.42 20.28
C GLU A 21 22.34 -7.00 20.19
N SER A 22 23.38 -6.77 20.96
CA SER A 22 24.22 -5.58 20.87
C SER A 22 25.04 -5.62 19.56
N GLN A 23 24.45 -5.10 18.48
CA GLN A 23 25.22 -4.80 17.27
C GLN A 23 25.89 -3.43 17.43
N SER A 24 27.22 -3.45 17.41
CA SER A 24 28.09 -2.28 17.35
C SER A 24 27.67 -1.37 16.19
N ARG A 25 27.23 -0.15 16.54
CA ARG A 25 27.00 0.96 15.60
C ARG A 25 28.29 1.23 14.82
N SER A 26 28.35 0.82 13.56
CA SER A 26 29.19 1.49 12.56
C SER A 26 28.54 2.83 12.27
N GLU A 27 29.19 3.92 12.67
CA GLU A 27 28.80 5.28 12.30
C GLU A 27 29.04 5.47 10.79
N ASN A 28 28.05 5.06 9.99
CA ASN A 28 27.93 5.55 8.62
C ASN A 28 27.53 7.02 8.72
N ARG A 29 28.53 7.86 8.50
CA ARG A 29 28.42 9.28 8.20
C ARG A 29 27.37 9.46 7.10
N VAL A 30 26.17 9.86 7.49
CA VAL A 30 25.14 10.35 6.57
C VAL A 30 25.66 11.68 6.04
N ASP A 31 25.92 11.71 4.74
CA ASP A 31 26.25 12.94 4.04
C ASP A 31 25.21 14.02 4.32
N GLN A 32 25.74 15.22 4.48
CA GLN A 32 25.10 16.45 4.87
C GLN A 32 23.77 16.65 4.12
N LYS A 33 22.67 16.61 4.88
CA LYS A 33 21.31 16.87 4.40
C LYS A 33 21.26 18.30 3.85
N ASP A 34 21.08 18.44 2.54
CA ASP A 34 20.77 19.72 1.93
C ASP A 34 19.52 20.30 2.63
N PRO A 35 19.58 21.52 3.20
CA PRO A 35 18.46 22.09 3.94
C PRO A 35 17.32 22.54 3.02
N ALA A 36 17.57 22.64 1.72
CA ALA A 36 16.54 22.72 0.71
C ALA A 36 16.03 21.31 0.44
N GLY A 37 14.76 21.04 0.77
CA GLY A 37 14.12 19.78 0.36
C GLY A 37 14.23 19.55 -1.15
N PRO A 38 13.85 18.35 -1.65
CA PRO A 38 13.89 18.06 -3.09
C PRO A 38 13.16 19.15 -3.87
N ASP A 39 13.77 19.57 -4.98
CA ASP A 39 13.23 20.63 -5.84
C ASP A 39 11.79 20.26 -6.26
N PRO A 40 10.78 21.10 -5.98
CA PRO A 40 9.39 20.84 -6.34
C PRO A 40 9.18 20.57 -7.84
N ALA A 41 10.04 21.11 -8.70
CA ALA A 41 10.03 20.86 -10.14
C ALA A 41 10.40 19.41 -10.50
N GLN A 42 10.94 18.64 -9.54
CA GLN A 42 11.19 17.22 -9.72
C GLN A 42 9.93 16.37 -9.60
N PHE A 43 8.78 16.94 -9.19
CA PHE A 43 7.53 16.21 -9.01
C PHE A 43 6.48 16.54 -10.07
N GLU A 44 6.50 15.82 -11.19
CA GLU A 44 5.52 15.95 -12.28
C GLU A 44 5.01 14.59 -12.78
N GLY A 45 3.69 14.52 -12.99
CA GLY A 45 3.01 13.40 -13.59
C GLY A 45 2.78 12.20 -12.66
N PHE A 46 2.73 10.99 -13.22
CA PHE A 46 2.65 9.74 -12.48
C PHE A 46 3.97 9.47 -11.76
N GLN A 47 4.19 10.15 -10.64
CA GLN A 47 5.32 9.84 -9.78
C GLN A 47 4.93 8.83 -8.73
N SER A 48 5.73 7.77 -8.64
CA SER A 48 5.90 7.06 -7.38
C SER A 48 6.93 7.81 -6.54
N PHE A 49 7.21 7.31 -5.34
CA PHE A 49 8.49 7.50 -4.66
C PHE A 49 9.72 7.06 -5.51
N HIS A 50 9.58 6.78 -6.82
CA HIS A 50 10.53 6.13 -7.73
C HIS A 50 10.50 6.84 -9.11
N PRO A 51 11.54 7.62 -9.45
CA PRO A 51 11.66 8.33 -10.73
C PRO A 51 12.31 7.49 -11.86
N GLY A 52 11.54 7.07 -12.89
CA GLY A 52 12.17 6.73 -14.16
C GLY A 52 11.27 6.55 -15.38
N GLU A 53 11.94 6.32 -16.52
CA GLU A 53 11.44 6.51 -17.89
C GLU A 53 10.51 5.38 -18.40
N GLN A 54 10.31 4.31 -17.62
CA GLN A 54 9.40 3.23 -18.00
C GLN A 54 7.95 3.61 -17.66
N ALA A 55 7.01 3.20 -18.52
CA ALA A 55 5.58 3.35 -18.25
C ALA A 55 5.25 2.67 -16.91
N LYS A 56 4.85 3.48 -15.93
CA LYS A 56 4.60 3.04 -14.56
C LYS A 56 3.52 1.96 -14.53
N THR A 57 3.66 0.95 -13.68
CA THR A 57 2.61 -0.06 -13.44
C THR A 57 2.08 0.09 -12.02
N TYR A 58 0.76 0.16 -11.91
CA TYR A 58 0.02 0.12 -10.66
C TYR A 58 -0.70 -1.23 -10.55
N HIS A 59 -0.94 -1.68 -9.33
CA HIS A 59 -1.53 -2.98 -9.04
C HIS A 59 -2.82 -2.85 -8.23
N SER A 60 -3.82 -3.66 -8.59
CA SER A 60 -5.14 -3.73 -7.94
C SER A 60 -5.63 -5.17 -7.82
N GLY A 61 -6.88 -5.34 -7.39
CA GLY A 61 -7.56 -6.63 -7.36
C GLY A 61 -8.98 -6.56 -7.88
N PHE A 62 -9.57 -7.73 -8.09
CA PHE A 62 -10.99 -7.89 -8.37
C PHE A 62 -11.42 -9.31 -7.97
N ASP A 63 -12.53 -9.43 -7.22
CA ASP A 63 -13.13 -10.72 -6.83
C ASP A 63 -14.64 -10.80 -7.14
N GLY A 64 -15.20 -9.78 -7.79
CA GLY A 64 -16.63 -9.66 -8.07
C GLY A 64 -17.52 -9.35 -6.86
N THR A 65 -16.97 -9.19 -5.66
CA THR A 65 -17.72 -8.97 -4.42
C THR A 65 -17.30 -7.69 -3.70
N ASN A 66 -16.00 -7.46 -3.55
CA ASN A 66 -15.43 -6.32 -2.84
C ASN A 66 -15.11 -5.15 -3.80
N ASP A 67 -15.16 -3.93 -3.26
CA ASP A 67 -14.71 -2.74 -3.98
C ASP A 67 -13.21 -2.56 -3.83
N TYR A 68 -12.48 -2.74 -4.93
CA TYR A 68 -11.04 -2.48 -4.99
C TYR A 68 -10.79 -1.08 -5.52
N LEU A 69 -10.30 -0.20 -4.65
CA LEU A 69 -10.02 1.19 -4.97
C LEU A 69 -8.52 1.47 -4.88
N THR A 70 -7.86 1.62 -6.01
CA THR A 70 -6.42 1.88 -6.08
C THR A 70 -6.17 3.39 -6.05
N PRO A 71 -5.59 3.95 -4.96
CA PRO A 71 -5.24 5.36 -4.92
C PRO A 71 -3.95 5.59 -5.71
N ILE A 72 -4.04 6.43 -6.73
CA ILE A 72 -2.92 6.78 -7.62
C ILE A 72 -2.65 8.27 -7.49
N ALA A 73 -1.44 8.64 -7.09
CA ALA A 73 -1.00 10.03 -7.10
C ALA A 73 -0.55 10.44 -8.50
N PHE A 74 -0.98 11.63 -8.92
CA PHE A 74 -0.52 12.32 -10.12
C PHE A 74 -0.17 13.77 -9.76
N PHE A 75 1.05 14.21 -10.02
CA PHE A 75 1.53 15.54 -9.62
C PHE A 75 1.32 16.53 -10.77
N ALA A 76 0.47 17.53 -10.56
CA ALA A 76 0.21 18.59 -11.53
C ALA A 76 -0.49 19.79 -10.86
N ASP A 77 -0.31 20.99 -11.43
CA ASP A 77 -0.95 22.22 -10.93
C ASP A 77 -2.48 22.24 -11.13
N LYS A 78 -3.03 21.30 -11.91
CA LYS A 78 -4.47 21.17 -12.18
C LYS A 78 -4.87 19.70 -12.17
N ALA A 79 -6.12 19.44 -11.82
CA ALA A 79 -6.70 18.11 -11.92
C ALA A 79 -6.60 17.57 -13.37
N PRO A 80 -6.05 16.36 -13.60
CA PRO A 80 -5.96 15.80 -14.93
C PRO A 80 -7.31 15.34 -15.46
N LYS A 81 -7.45 15.40 -16.79
CA LYS A 81 -8.43 14.56 -17.50
C LYS A 81 -7.87 13.13 -17.55
N VAL A 82 -8.62 12.19 -17.00
CA VAL A 82 -8.22 10.78 -16.94
C VAL A 82 -9.04 9.94 -17.92
N THR A 83 -8.39 9.04 -18.63
CA THR A 83 -9.02 8.08 -19.54
C THR A 83 -8.38 6.70 -19.39
N PHE A 84 -9.15 5.65 -19.70
CA PHE A 84 -8.70 4.26 -19.66
C PHE A 84 -8.73 3.68 -21.07
N SER A 85 -7.71 2.90 -21.45
CA SER A 85 -7.70 2.23 -22.76
C SER A 85 -8.77 1.12 -22.83
N ASP A 86 -9.06 0.45 -21.72
CA ASP A 86 -10.20 -0.46 -21.57
C ASP A 86 -11.04 -0.05 -20.33
N PRO A 87 -12.13 0.74 -20.52
CA PRO A 87 -13.00 1.18 -19.42
C PRO A 87 -13.85 0.06 -18.83
N SER A 88 -13.82 -1.15 -19.41
CA SER A 88 -14.44 -2.31 -18.78
C SER A 88 -13.53 -2.93 -17.70
N VAL A 89 -12.22 -2.65 -17.69
CA VAL A 89 -11.26 -3.06 -16.62
C VAL A 89 -11.39 -2.18 -15.39
N ALA A 90 -11.40 -0.87 -15.58
CA ALA A 90 -11.38 0.09 -14.49
C ALA A 90 -12.04 1.41 -14.87
N GLU A 91 -12.40 2.17 -13.84
CA GLU A 91 -12.94 3.53 -13.98
C GLU A 91 -12.40 4.45 -12.87
N LEU A 92 -12.50 5.75 -13.09
CA LEU A 92 -12.25 6.72 -12.02
C LEU A 92 -13.51 6.75 -11.13
N GLN A 93 -13.36 6.44 -9.85
CA GLN A 93 -14.44 6.57 -8.89
C GLN A 93 -14.58 8.02 -8.46
N GLY A 94 -15.69 8.63 -8.89
CA GLY A 94 -15.93 10.05 -8.65
C GLY A 94 -15.01 10.92 -9.50
N GLY A 95 -14.50 12.00 -8.90
CA GLY A 95 -13.57 12.93 -9.54
C GLY A 95 -12.13 12.77 -9.04
N VAL A 96 -11.25 13.62 -9.56
CA VAL A 96 -9.91 13.80 -9.02
C VAL A 96 -10.02 14.55 -7.68
N LEU A 97 -9.35 14.04 -6.64
CA LEU A 97 -9.20 14.75 -5.37
C LEU A 97 -7.88 15.53 -5.36
N THR A 98 -7.95 16.85 -5.33
CA THR A 98 -6.76 17.69 -5.16
C THR A 98 -6.39 17.79 -3.67
N ILE A 99 -5.24 17.24 -3.30
CA ILE A 99 -4.70 17.35 -1.94
C ILE A 99 -4.06 18.73 -1.77
N ASN A 100 -4.44 19.40 -0.68
CA ASN A 100 -3.98 20.73 -0.31
C ASN A 100 -3.85 20.83 1.21
N LYS A 101 -3.34 21.95 1.70
CA LYS A 101 -3.17 22.24 3.13
C LYS A 101 -4.47 22.25 3.94
N GLY A 102 -5.61 22.45 3.28
CA GLY A 102 -6.93 22.31 3.92
C GLY A 102 -7.29 20.86 4.24
N ILE A 103 -6.68 19.88 3.56
CA ILE A 103 -6.87 18.43 3.80
C ILE A 103 -5.72 17.89 4.67
N VAL A 104 -4.49 18.27 4.38
CA VAL A 104 -3.26 17.81 5.06
C VAL A 104 -2.51 19.02 5.58
N THR A 105 -2.70 19.37 6.85
CA THR A 105 -2.23 20.64 7.43
C THR A 105 -0.71 20.83 7.43
N ASP A 106 0.05 19.73 7.44
CA ASP A 106 1.52 19.70 7.45
C ASP A 106 2.11 19.44 6.05
N LEU A 107 1.29 19.53 4.99
CA LEU A 107 1.75 19.42 3.61
C LEU A 107 2.74 20.56 3.27
N PRO A 108 3.93 20.25 2.70
CA PRO A 108 4.84 21.28 2.23
C PRO A 108 4.20 22.22 1.22
N ASP A 109 4.48 23.53 1.32
CA ASP A 109 3.94 24.58 0.42
C ASP A 109 4.15 24.25 -1.06
N ALA A 110 5.29 23.64 -1.37
CA ALA A 110 5.65 23.16 -2.69
C ALA A 110 4.66 22.15 -3.30
N LEU A 111 3.95 21.39 -2.47
CA LEU A 111 3.01 20.34 -2.85
C LEU A 111 1.55 20.77 -2.70
N ASP A 112 1.29 21.96 -2.15
CA ASP A 112 -0.06 22.46 -1.91
C ASP A 112 -0.84 22.61 -3.21
N GLY A 113 -1.91 21.81 -3.36
CA GLY A 113 -2.72 21.77 -4.57
C GLY A 113 -2.11 21.02 -5.75
N LYS A 114 -0.90 20.46 -5.60
CA LYS A 114 -0.18 19.77 -6.70
C LYS A 114 -0.41 18.27 -6.74
N ILE A 115 -0.78 17.65 -5.63
CA ILE A 115 -1.03 16.20 -5.59
C ILE A 115 -2.49 15.95 -6.00
N GLN A 116 -2.67 15.35 -7.17
CA GLN A 116 -3.96 14.94 -7.71
C GLN A 116 -4.15 13.45 -7.44
N LEU A 117 -5.02 13.12 -6.47
CA LEU A 117 -5.32 11.75 -6.10
C LEU A 117 -6.43 11.20 -7.00
N LEU A 118 -6.09 10.17 -7.78
CA LEU A 118 -7.00 9.42 -8.63
C LEU A 118 -7.45 8.17 -7.86
N LEU A 119 -8.74 8.05 -7.58
CA LEU A 119 -9.29 6.85 -6.96
C LEU A 119 -9.80 5.92 -8.05
N VAL A 120 -8.98 4.93 -8.45
CA VAL A 120 -9.31 4.05 -9.56
C VAL A 120 -10.03 2.80 -9.03
N ARG A 121 -11.27 2.58 -9.46
CA ARG A 121 -12.06 1.39 -9.13
C ARG A 121 -11.86 0.31 -10.19
N SER A 122 -11.50 -0.89 -9.74
CA SER A 122 -11.42 -2.06 -10.59
C SER A 122 -12.80 -2.69 -10.81
N LYS A 123 -13.10 -3.04 -12.06
CA LYS A 123 -14.40 -3.60 -12.51
C LYS A 123 -14.30 -5.04 -12.99
N LYS A 124 -13.11 -5.46 -13.46
CA LYS A 124 -12.76 -6.84 -13.78
C LYS A 124 -11.25 -7.01 -13.68
N ALA A 125 -10.80 -8.25 -13.53
CA ALA A 125 -9.39 -8.60 -13.68
C ALA A 125 -8.90 -8.36 -15.12
N GLY A 126 -7.61 -8.03 -15.27
CA GLY A 126 -6.97 -7.73 -16.55
C GLY A 126 -6.08 -6.50 -16.47
N LYS A 127 -5.57 -6.06 -17.63
CA LYS A 127 -4.71 -4.89 -17.74
C LYS A 127 -5.37 -3.78 -18.54
N THR A 128 -5.21 -2.53 -18.11
CA THR A 128 -5.59 -1.34 -18.87
C THR A 128 -4.53 -0.26 -18.72
N SER A 129 -4.39 0.61 -19.71
CA SER A 129 -3.62 1.84 -19.55
C SER A 129 -4.50 2.94 -18.95
N ILE A 130 -3.90 3.76 -18.09
CA ILE A 130 -4.45 5.00 -17.53
C ILE A 130 -3.70 6.14 -18.19
N ARG A 131 -4.41 7.01 -18.93
CA ARG A 131 -3.84 8.23 -19.50
C ARG A 131 -4.35 9.45 -18.73
N ALA A 132 -3.44 10.29 -18.26
CA ALA A 132 -3.75 11.51 -17.51
C ALA A 132 -3.15 12.73 -18.23
N VAL A 133 -3.98 13.74 -18.46
CA VAL A 133 -3.60 14.98 -19.16
C VAL A 133 -3.88 16.21 -18.30
N ALA A 134 -2.85 16.99 -17.96
CA ALA A 134 -2.97 18.24 -17.18
C ALA A 134 -1.85 19.23 -17.52
N GLY A 135 -2.18 20.49 -17.80
CA GLY A 135 -1.17 21.57 -17.82
C GLY A 135 0.00 21.38 -18.81
N GLY A 136 -0.17 20.59 -19.87
CA GLY A 136 0.90 20.22 -20.81
C GLY A 136 1.53 18.85 -20.56
N LEU A 137 1.27 18.25 -19.40
CA LEU A 137 1.59 16.85 -19.13
C LEU A 137 0.59 15.94 -19.83
N ASP A 138 1.11 14.91 -20.51
CA ASP A 138 0.34 13.83 -21.12
C ASP A 138 1.10 12.54 -20.90
N GLN A 139 0.67 11.78 -19.88
CA GLN A 139 1.38 10.58 -19.45
C GLN A 139 0.45 9.38 -19.40
N THR A 140 1.04 8.21 -19.53
CA THR A 140 0.35 6.93 -19.45
C THR A 140 1.01 6.02 -18.42
N ALA A 141 0.20 5.34 -17.64
CA ALA A 141 0.58 4.25 -16.76
C ALA A 141 -0.23 2.98 -17.10
N THR A 142 0.23 1.83 -16.67
CA THR A 142 -0.51 0.56 -16.71
C THR A 142 -1.17 0.32 -15.35
N LEU A 143 -2.39 -0.17 -15.35
CA LEU A 143 -3.04 -0.78 -14.21
C LEU A 143 -3.15 -2.28 -14.46
N ASP A 144 -2.62 -3.07 -13.54
CA ASP A 144 -2.69 -4.52 -13.52
C ASP A 144 -3.66 -4.98 -12.41
N VAL A 145 -4.79 -5.55 -12.80
CA VAL A 145 -5.85 -5.99 -11.88
C VAL A 145 -5.79 -7.50 -11.76
N SER A 146 -5.28 -7.99 -10.63
CA SER A 146 -5.25 -9.41 -10.30
C SER A 146 -6.66 -9.95 -10.05
N ALA A 147 -6.94 -11.18 -10.52
CA ALA A 147 -8.15 -11.90 -10.16
C ALA A 147 -7.98 -12.56 -8.79
N TYR A 148 -8.94 -12.35 -7.91
CA TYR A 148 -9.05 -13.01 -6.62
C TYR A 148 -10.42 -13.67 -6.49
N THR A 149 -10.59 -14.49 -5.47
CA THR A 149 -11.88 -14.99 -5.03
C THR A 149 -12.30 -14.32 -3.74
N ALA A 150 -13.60 -14.33 -3.44
CA ALA A 150 -14.09 -13.87 -2.14
C ALA A 150 -13.54 -14.72 -0.98
N ASP A 151 -13.18 -15.99 -1.24
CA ASP A 151 -12.51 -16.85 -0.27
C ASP A 151 -11.08 -16.39 0.01
N ASP A 152 -10.34 -15.92 -0.99
CA ASP A 152 -9.01 -15.32 -0.77
C ASP A 152 -9.11 -14.12 0.16
N VAL A 153 -10.05 -13.20 -0.10
CA VAL A 153 -10.25 -12.02 0.77
C VAL A 153 -10.58 -12.44 2.20
N ARG A 154 -11.47 -13.43 2.39
CA ARG A 154 -11.80 -13.96 3.73
C ARG A 154 -10.60 -14.61 4.42
N ALA A 155 -9.81 -15.39 3.70
CA ALA A 155 -8.60 -16.01 4.24
C ALA A 155 -7.57 -14.94 4.66
N GLY A 156 -7.41 -13.90 3.84
CA GLY A 156 -6.59 -12.74 4.15
C GLY A 156 -7.04 -11.97 5.37
N GLU A 157 -8.34 -11.70 5.48
CA GLU A 157 -8.93 -11.03 6.64
C GLU A 157 -8.71 -11.85 7.92
N ALA A 158 -8.95 -13.16 7.86
CA ALA A 158 -8.73 -14.06 8.98
C ALA A 158 -7.26 -14.05 9.42
N ARG A 159 -6.32 -14.11 8.45
CA ARG A 159 -4.89 -14.04 8.74
C ARG A 159 -4.48 -12.67 9.30
N TYR A 160 -5.00 -11.59 8.74
CA TYR A 160 -4.68 -10.22 9.14
C TYR A 160 -5.12 -9.94 10.59
N ASN A 161 -6.35 -10.33 10.94
CA ASN A 161 -6.95 -10.03 12.24
C ASN A 161 -6.62 -11.06 13.33
N GLY A 162 -6.53 -12.34 12.98
CA GLY A 162 -6.47 -13.45 13.93
C GLY A 162 -5.23 -14.34 13.83
N GLY A 163 -4.34 -14.10 12.87
CA GLY A 163 -3.09 -14.85 12.74
C GLY A 163 -2.17 -14.72 13.96
N ALA A 164 -1.25 -15.66 14.14
CA ALA A 164 -0.19 -15.57 15.15
C ALA A 164 1.19 -15.44 14.46
N PRO A 165 1.92 -14.31 14.62
CA PRO A 165 1.38 -13.02 15.06
C PRO A 165 0.40 -12.45 14.02
N SER A 166 -0.52 -11.59 14.46
CA SER A 166 -1.50 -10.95 13.57
C SER A 166 -0.87 -9.73 12.90
N CYS A 167 -1.27 -9.40 11.67
CA CYS A 167 -0.91 -8.11 11.09
C CYS A 167 -1.47 -6.96 11.95
N ASN A 168 -2.71 -7.11 12.38
CA ASN A 168 -3.45 -6.05 13.04
C ASN A 168 -2.78 -5.60 14.34
N SER A 169 -2.14 -6.48 15.11
CA SER A 169 -1.43 -6.10 16.35
C SER A 169 -0.34 -5.05 16.16
N CYS A 170 0.19 -4.90 14.94
CA CYS A 170 1.17 -3.86 14.60
C CYS A 170 0.59 -2.77 13.68
N HIS A 171 -0.45 -3.08 12.88
CA HIS A 171 -1.01 -2.19 11.86
C HIS A 171 -2.37 -1.55 12.23
N GLU A 172 -2.92 -1.82 13.42
CA GLU A 172 -4.19 -1.23 13.89
C GLU A 172 -4.14 0.31 13.98
N ARG A 173 -2.96 0.87 14.25
CA ARG A 173 -2.74 2.33 14.24
C ARG A 173 -2.34 2.75 12.84
N LEU A 174 -3.16 3.60 12.20
CA LEU A 174 -3.13 4.01 10.78
C LEU A 174 -1.82 4.66 10.27
N ASN A 175 -0.73 4.65 11.04
CA ASN A 175 0.53 5.32 10.73
C ASN A 175 1.59 4.43 10.09
N VAL A 176 1.30 3.16 9.80
CA VAL A 176 2.37 2.22 9.41
C VAL A 176 2.59 2.15 7.89
N HIS A 177 1.58 2.42 7.05
CA HIS A 177 1.74 2.38 5.59
C HIS A 177 0.92 3.45 4.85
N ASN A 178 1.51 4.02 3.80
CA ASN A 178 0.82 4.85 2.82
C ASN A 178 0.14 3.95 1.77
N PRO A 179 -1.16 4.04 1.46
CA PRO A 179 -1.88 3.11 0.60
C PRO A 179 -1.44 3.22 -0.86
N THR A 180 -0.90 4.37 -1.24
CA THR A 180 -0.30 4.52 -2.57
C THR A 180 0.90 3.59 -2.74
N VAL A 181 1.58 3.19 -1.65
CA VAL A 181 2.67 2.22 -1.70
C VAL A 181 2.14 0.85 -2.11
N LEU A 182 0.99 0.41 -1.60
CA LEU A 182 0.41 -0.87 -2.06
C LEU A 182 0.11 -0.80 -3.55
N ALA A 183 -0.47 0.29 -4.04
CA ALA A 183 -0.74 0.49 -5.46
C ALA A 183 0.52 0.37 -6.34
N ASP A 184 1.70 0.72 -5.83
CA ASP A 184 2.97 0.68 -6.57
C ASP A 184 3.70 -0.68 -6.50
N LEU A 185 3.33 -1.55 -5.56
CA LEU A 185 3.99 -2.85 -5.38
C LEU A 185 3.25 -3.96 -6.11
N SER A 186 3.98 -4.93 -6.68
CA SER A 186 3.38 -6.18 -7.14
C SER A 186 2.97 -7.06 -5.96
N ASP A 187 2.18 -8.09 -6.23
CA ASP A 187 1.73 -9.05 -5.22
C ASP A 187 2.93 -9.82 -4.62
N GLU A 188 3.93 -10.15 -5.45
CA GLU A 188 5.19 -10.78 -5.00
C GLU A 188 6.01 -9.85 -4.11
N ALA A 189 6.05 -8.56 -4.40
CA ALA A 189 6.75 -7.58 -3.57
C ALA A 189 6.07 -7.42 -2.21
N ILE A 190 4.73 -7.38 -2.17
CA ILE A 190 3.95 -7.36 -0.92
C ILE A 190 4.24 -8.61 -0.10
N LEU A 191 4.22 -9.80 -0.71
CA LEU A 191 4.54 -11.06 -0.02
C LEU A 191 5.99 -11.09 0.46
N GLY A 192 6.92 -10.56 -0.32
CA GLY A 192 8.31 -10.43 0.07
C GLY A 192 8.49 -9.62 1.36
N VAL A 193 7.68 -8.58 1.56
CA VAL A 193 7.68 -7.78 2.79
C VAL A 193 6.91 -8.49 3.91
N ALA A 194 5.66 -8.86 3.66
CA ALA A 194 4.72 -9.31 4.69
C ALA A 194 4.97 -10.74 5.19
N VAL A 195 5.61 -11.58 4.38
CA VAL A 195 5.81 -13.01 4.68
C VAL A 195 7.28 -13.34 4.82
N ASP A 196 8.11 -12.83 3.90
CA ASP A 196 9.53 -13.22 3.90
C ASP A 196 10.38 -12.34 4.83
N GLY A 197 9.77 -11.35 5.51
CA GLY A 197 10.45 -10.46 6.46
C GLY A 197 11.48 -9.56 5.81
N LYS A 198 11.25 -9.16 4.56
CA LYS A 198 12.18 -8.32 3.81
C LYS A 198 11.77 -6.83 3.90
N SER A 199 12.75 -5.95 3.82
CA SER A 199 12.57 -4.49 3.76
C SER A 199 12.68 -4.02 2.32
N LEU A 200 11.87 -3.01 1.97
CA LEU A 200 11.98 -2.23 0.74
C LEU A 200 13.21 -1.30 0.85
N SER A 201 14.41 -1.88 0.87
CA SER A 201 15.64 -1.12 1.11
C SER A 201 16.24 -0.50 -0.15
N GLN A 202 15.92 -1.05 -1.32
CA GLN A 202 16.28 -0.49 -2.62
C GLN A 202 15.10 -0.75 -3.57
N ILE A 203 14.30 0.27 -3.78
CA ILE A 203 13.43 0.31 -4.93
C ILE A 203 14.24 1.00 -6.01
N ASN A 204 14.38 0.35 -7.18
CA ASN A 204 15.07 0.91 -8.32
C ASN A 204 14.42 2.26 -8.57
N PRO A 205 15.13 3.38 -8.37
CA PRO A 205 14.51 4.68 -8.55
C PRO A 205 14.00 4.80 -10.00
N ARG A 206 14.72 4.22 -10.96
CA ARG A 206 14.43 4.24 -12.41
C ARG A 206 13.28 3.33 -12.88
N THR A 207 12.94 2.25 -12.19
CA THR A 207 11.91 1.31 -12.69
C THR A 207 10.75 1.13 -11.72
N GLY A 208 10.86 1.63 -10.47
CA GLY A 208 9.90 1.35 -9.41
C GLY A 208 9.89 -0.12 -8.97
N GLN A 209 10.74 -0.97 -9.53
CA GLN A 209 10.86 -2.36 -9.12
C GLN A 209 11.68 -2.46 -7.84
N VAL A 210 11.28 -3.34 -6.93
CA VAL A 210 12.09 -3.64 -5.76
C VAL A 210 13.36 -4.38 -6.21
N GLU A 211 14.52 -3.72 -6.18
CA GLU A 211 15.80 -4.28 -6.63
C GLU A 211 16.33 -5.30 -5.66
N THR A 212 16.28 -4.96 -4.37
CA THR A 212 16.62 -5.90 -3.31
C THR A 212 15.69 -5.73 -2.12
N LEU A 213 14.91 -6.77 -1.92
CA LEU A 213 14.26 -7.05 -0.66
C LEU A 213 15.32 -7.59 0.32
N ARG A 214 15.80 -6.76 1.26
CA ARG A 214 16.83 -7.17 2.25
C ARG A 214 16.19 -7.74 3.52
N PRO A 215 16.81 -8.71 4.22
CA PRO A 215 16.29 -9.17 5.51
C PRO A 215 16.14 -7.99 6.50
N ASN A 216 14.95 -7.81 7.08
CA ASN A 216 14.67 -6.74 8.06
C ASN A 216 14.81 -7.23 9.52
N GLY A 217 15.78 -8.09 9.79
CA GLY A 217 15.94 -8.71 11.13
C GLY A 217 14.76 -9.57 11.59
N GLY A 218 13.82 -9.94 10.70
CA GLY A 218 12.75 -10.92 10.97
C GLY A 218 11.42 -10.37 11.49
N SER A 219 11.21 -9.05 11.54
CA SER A 219 9.99 -8.43 12.08
C SER A 219 8.68 -8.78 11.34
N HIS A 220 8.74 -9.16 10.06
CA HIS A 220 7.61 -9.65 9.25
C HIS A 220 7.88 -11.03 8.62
N LYS A 221 8.66 -11.90 9.28
CA LYS A 221 8.92 -13.25 8.76
C LYS A 221 7.90 -14.24 9.31
N TRP A 222 6.83 -14.48 8.57
CA TRP A 222 5.71 -15.31 9.04
C TRP A 222 5.63 -16.62 8.26
N GLN A 223 5.25 -17.69 8.96
CA GLN A 223 4.84 -18.93 8.32
C GLN A 223 3.37 -18.81 7.94
N VAL A 224 3.09 -18.93 6.66
CA VAL A 224 1.74 -18.86 6.08
C VAL A 224 1.60 -19.95 5.04
N SER A 225 0.41 -20.52 4.94
CA SER A 225 0.00 -21.43 3.87
C SER A 225 -0.14 -20.69 2.54
N ASP A 226 -0.19 -21.42 1.42
CA ASP A 226 -0.40 -20.81 0.10
C ASP A 226 -1.73 -20.05 0.00
N THR A 227 -2.79 -20.58 0.61
CA THR A 227 -4.09 -19.90 0.72
C THR A 227 -3.96 -18.57 1.47
N GLU A 228 -3.22 -18.56 2.58
CA GLU A 228 -2.97 -17.31 3.33
C GLU A 228 -2.09 -16.33 2.55
N ARG A 229 -1.12 -16.80 1.75
CA ARG A 229 -0.30 -15.91 0.89
C ARG A 229 -1.19 -15.14 -0.07
N THR A 230 -1.99 -15.84 -0.87
CA THR A 230 -2.92 -15.21 -1.81
C THR A 230 -3.93 -14.33 -1.06
N GLY A 231 -4.46 -14.84 0.06
CA GLY A 231 -5.45 -14.11 0.85
C GLY A 231 -4.94 -12.80 1.43
N ILE A 232 -3.73 -12.78 2.01
CA ILE A 232 -3.12 -11.55 2.56
C ILE A 232 -3.12 -10.44 1.49
N VAL A 233 -2.66 -10.76 0.28
CA VAL A 233 -2.62 -9.78 -0.81
C VAL A 233 -4.03 -9.34 -1.21
N ALA A 234 -4.94 -10.31 -1.43
CA ALA A 234 -6.33 -10.03 -1.81
C ALA A 234 -7.02 -9.07 -0.81
N TYR A 235 -6.82 -9.30 0.49
CA TYR A 235 -7.37 -8.47 1.56
C TYR A 235 -6.71 -7.10 1.67
N LEU A 236 -5.38 -7.01 1.56
CA LEU A 236 -4.69 -5.71 1.56
C LEU A 236 -5.12 -4.84 0.36
N ARG A 237 -5.31 -5.45 -0.81
CA ARG A 237 -5.80 -4.80 -2.03
C ARG A 237 -7.25 -4.31 -1.88
N SER A 238 -8.13 -5.09 -1.24
CA SER A 238 -9.54 -4.71 -1.06
C SER A 238 -9.74 -3.62 0.00
N ARG A 239 -8.73 -3.34 0.82
CA ARG A 239 -8.81 -2.40 1.94
C ARG A 239 -7.95 -1.14 1.79
N SER A 240 -7.20 -1.01 0.70
CA SER A 240 -6.27 0.09 0.39
C SER A 240 -6.72 1.47 0.91
N LEU A 241 -7.93 1.95 0.59
CA LEU A 241 -8.42 3.27 1.04
C LEU A 241 -9.05 3.27 2.44
N THR A 242 -9.67 2.17 2.85
CA THR A 242 -10.40 2.09 4.13
C THR A 242 -9.49 2.14 5.36
N PHE A 243 -8.19 1.90 5.20
CA PHE A 243 -7.22 2.01 6.30
C PHE A 243 -6.86 3.45 6.66
N GLN A 244 -7.45 4.49 6.07
CA GLN A 244 -6.94 5.86 6.25
C GLN A 244 -7.95 7.00 6.35
N LEU A 245 -9.19 6.84 5.86
CA LEU A 245 -10.17 7.89 6.08
C LEU A 245 -10.70 7.77 7.52
N PRO A 246 -10.62 8.85 8.34
CA PRO A 246 -11.34 8.89 9.60
C PRO A 246 -12.80 8.49 9.34
N SER A 247 -13.36 7.61 10.16
CA SER A 247 -14.74 7.09 10.04
C SER A 247 -15.83 8.19 9.97
N ASN A 248 -15.44 9.43 10.22
CA ASN A 248 -16.20 10.66 10.17
C ASN A 248 -16.22 11.35 8.77
N VAL A 249 -15.46 10.88 7.78
CA VAL A 249 -15.65 11.27 6.36
C VAL A 249 -16.80 10.42 5.80
N LYS A 250 -18.03 10.96 5.85
CA LYS A 250 -19.22 10.28 5.34
C LYS A 250 -19.09 10.02 3.83
N LYS A 251 -19.45 8.79 3.43
CA LYS A 251 -19.63 8.35 2.04
C LYS A 251 -20.69 9.19 1.32
#